data_AF-A0A8J3SYE1-F1
#
_entry.id   AF-A0A8J3SYE1-F1
#
_cell.length_a   1.000
_cell.length_b   1.000
_cell.length_c   1.000
_cell.angle_alpha   90.00
_cell.angle_beta   90.00
_cell.angle_gamma   90.00
#
_symmetry.space_group_name_H-M   'P 1'
#
loop_
_entity.id
_entity.type
_entity.pdbx_description
1 polymer ?
#
loop_
_entity_poly.entity_id
_entity_poly.type
_entity_poly.pdbx_seq_one_letter_code
_entity_poly.pdbx_strand_id
1 'polypeptide(L)'
;MRPHRLLLVLAMSSLAAAGCGSGEPEGADTPQETLTRLTAFIADDEGEDACNLMSVSAQELFARSNEMSTCVQAVNLFHGKITNRDAYRQMVPTGLKTEGEEAEVSGYCGRGWTHPDDVELAETPNDLGTLTLRRTESGWLVQDYVSSREYSTCGG
;
A
#
# COMPACT_ATOMS: atom_id res chain seq x y z
N MET A 1 18.16 -46.95 48.43
CA MET A 1 18.52 -45.52 48.55
C MET A 1 18.34 -44.88 47.17
N ARG A 2 17.75 -43.69 47.11
CA ARG A 2 17.10 -43.08 45.92
C ARG A 2 18.12 -42.66 44.83
N PRO A 3 17.85 -42.91 43.53
CA PRO A 3 18.57 -42.24 42.45
C PRO A 3 18.02 -40.80 42.25
N HIS A 4 18.93 -39.84 42.17
CA HIS A 4 18.65 -38.46 41.76
C HIS A 4 18.42 -38.42 40.25
N ARG A 5 17.23 -37.98 39.82
CA ARG A 5 16.97 -37.51 38.45
C ARG A 5 17.03 -35.98 38.46
N LEU A 6 18.09 -35.41 37.88
CA LEU A 6 18.15 -34.00 37.51
C LEU A 6 17.18 -33.77 36.34
N LEU A 7 16.18 -32.90 36.55
CA LEU A 7 15.37 -32.29 35.51
C LEU A 7 16.07 -31.00 35.08
N LEU A 8 16.58 -30.97 33.84
CA LEU A 8 17.06 -29.75 33.22
C LEU A 8 15.87 -29.08 32.52
N VAL A 9 15.30 -28.06 33.15
CA VAL A 9 14.26 -27.21 32.57
C VAL A 9 14.99 -26.11 31.80
N LEU A 10 15.03 -26.22 30.47
CA LEU A 10 15.40 -25.10 29.61
C LEU A 10 14.19 -24.18 29.52
N ALA A 11 14.22 -23.11 30.30
CA ALA A 11 13.29 -22.00 30.21
C ALA A 11 13.44 -21.34 28.83
N MET A 12 12.39 -21.43 28.02
CA MET A 12 12.21 -20.58 26.85
C MET A 12 11.98 -19.15 27.34
N SER A 13 13.00 -18.31 27.21
CA SER A 13 12.88 -16.87 27.44
C SER A 13 12.08 -16.27 26.28
N SER A 14 10.79 -16.07 26.51
CA SER A 14 9.92 -15.25 25.66
C SER A 14 10.49 -13.83 25.58
N LEU A 15 10.98 -13.42 24.42
CA LEU A 15 11.22 -12.01 24.16
C LEU A 15 9.87 -11.31 24.12
N ALA A 16 9.58 -10.54 25.17
CA ALA A 16 8.62 -9.44 25.12
C ALA A 16 9.24 -8.34 24.24
N ALA A 17 8.67 -8.12 23.06
CA ALA A 17 8.89 -6.90 22.30
C ALA A 17 7.73 -5.94 22.56
N ALA A 18 8.08 -4.66 22.64
CA ALA A 18 7.26 -3.53 23.04
C ALA A 18 5.97 -3.38 22.22
N GLY A 19 4.97 -2.72 22.81
CA GLY A 19 3.63 -2.55 22.25
C GLY A 19 3.63 -2.05 20.81
N CYS A 20 3.20 -2.91 19.90
CA CYS A 20 2.74 -2.54 18.57
C CYS A 20 1.22 -2.43 18.65
N GLY A 21 0.68 -1.22 18.43
CA GLY A 21 -0.70 -1.09 18.01
C GLY A 21 -0.80 -1.71 16.62
N SER A 22 -1.04 -3.02 16.56
CA SER A 22 -1.41 -3.70 15.33
C SER A 22 -2.86 -3.32 15.02
N GLY A 23 -3.08 -2.08 14.58
CA GLY A 23 -4.34 -1.75 13.93
C GLY A 23 -4.48 -2.68 12.74
N GLU A 24 -5.59 -3.41 12.66
CA GLU A 24 -5.89 -4.19 11.46
C GLU A 24 -5.97 -3.23 10.27
N PRO A 25 -5.53 -3.65 9.06
CA PRO A 25 -5.74 -2.88 7.85
C PRO A 25 -7.21 -2.51 7.71
N GLU A 26 -7.51 -1.21 7.64
CA GLU A 26 -8.89 -0.71 7.56
C GLU A 26 -9.09 -0.01 6.22
N GLY A 27 -9.92 -0.63 5.40
CA GLY A 27 -10.27 -0.15 4.08
C GLY A 27 -11.42 0.86 4.12
N ALA A 28 -11.74 1.43 2.97
CA ALA A 28 -12.95 2.25 2.84
C ALA A 28 -14.17 1.44 2.38
N ASP A 29 -15.35 2.06 2.38
CA ASP A 29 -16.60 1.42 1.95
C ASP A 29 -16.61 1.12 0.44
N THR A 30 -15.79 1.82 -0.34
CA THR A 30 -15.67 1.64 -1.79
C THR A 30 -14.21 1.49 -2.23
N PRO A 31 -13.94 0.81 -3.36
CA PRO A 31 -12.57 0.72 -3.89
C PRO A 31 -12.05 2.10 -4.31
N GLN A 32 -12.93 2.96 -4.86
CA GLN A 32 -12.57 4.32 -5.23
C GLN A 32 -12.12 5.15 -4.02
N GLU A 33 -12.88 5.10 -2.91
CA GLU A 33 -12.52 5.83 -1.70
C GLU A 33 -11.21 5.33 -1.09
N THR A 34 -10.97 4.01 -1.10
CA THR A 34 -9.69 3.42 -0.64
C THR A 34 -8.52 3.97 -1.45
N LEU A 35 -8.66 4.02 -2.78
CA LEU A 35 -7.63 4.54 -3.67
C LEU A 35 -7.40 6.06 -3.53
N THR A 36 -8.45 6.84 -3.34
CA THR A 36 -8.33 8.29 -3.07
C THR A 36 -7.69 8.56 -1.70
N ARG A 37 -8.01 7.77 -0.67
CA ARG A 37 -7.31 7.86 0.63
C ARG A 37 -5.83 7.50 0.49
N LEU A 38 -5.50 6.49 -0.31
CA LEU A 38 -4.11 6.10 -0.56
C LEU A 38 -3.28 7.24 -1.16
N THR A 39 -3.77 7.90 -2.22
CA THR A 39 -3.06 9.06 -2.80
C THR A 39 -2.95 10.23 -1.83
N ALA A 40 -4.00 10.49 -1.04
CA ALA A 40 -3.96 11.51 0.01
C ALA A 40 -2.89 11.22 1.08
N PHE A 41 -2.85 10.00 1.62
CA PHE A 41 -1.85 9.61 2.62
C PHE A 41 -0.42 9.66 2.07
N ILE A 42 -0.20 9.28 0.81
CA ILE A 42 1.10 9.45 0.15
C ILE A 42 1.47 10.94 0.01
N ALA A 43 0.52 11.81 -0.37
CA ALA A 43 0.77 13.26 -0.45
C ALA A 43 1.15 13.87 0.91
N ASP A 44 0.56 13.36 1.99
CA ASP A 44 0.66 13.90 3.34
C ASP A 44 1.80 13.30 4.19
N ASP A 45 2.62 12.41 3.62
CA ASP A 45 3.71 11.68 4.32
C ASP A 45 3.18 10.76 5.44
N GLU A 46 1.92 10.33 5.32
CA GLU A 46 1.24 9.44 6.26
C GLU A 46 1.49 7.97 5.86
N GLY A 47 2.77 7.59 5.86
CA GLY A 47 3.20 6.29 5.33
C GLY A 47 2.59 5.08 6.05
N GLU A 48 2.34 5.17 7.36
CA GLU A 48 1.68 4.11 8.13
C GLU A 48 0.22 3.94 7.70
N ASP A 49 -0.52 5.05 7.58
CA ASP A 49 -1.92 5.04 7.16
C ASP A 49 -2.08 4.59 5.70
N ALA A 50 -1.19 5.01 4.81
CA ALA A 50 -1.12 4.51 3.43
C ALA A 50 -0.93 2.99 3.37
N CYS A 51 -0.03 2.45 4.20
CA CYS A 51 0.22 1.01 4.26
C CYS A 51 -0.94 0.24 4.91
N ASN A 52 -1.70 0.86 5.83
CA ASN A 52 -2.89 0.25 6.43
C ASN A 52 -4.05 0.06 5.44
N LEU A 53 -4.02 0.72 4.27
CA LEU A 53 -4.96 0.46 3.16
C LEU A 53 -4.58 -0.78 2.33
N MET A 54 -3.45 -1.43 2.65
CA MET A 54 -2.92 -2.59 1.97
C MET A 54 -2.89 -3.80 2.91
N SER A 55 -3.19 -4.98 2.37
CA SER A 55 -2.95 -6.23 3.09
C SER A 55 -1.45 -6.42 3.33
N VAL A 56 -1.09 -7.21 4.35
CA VAL A 56 0.33 -7.49 4.68
C VAL A 56 1.10 -8.02 3.47
N SER A 57 0.48 -8.90 2.67
CA SER A 57 1.11 -9.39 1.44
C SER A 57 1.31 -8.27 0.41
N ALA A 58 0.31 -7.41 0.20
CA ALA A 58 0.43 -6.28 -0.72
C ALA A 58 1.50 -5.27 -0.28
N GLN A 59 1.65 -5.03 1.03
CA GLN A 59 2.71 -4.20 1.58
C GLN A 59 4.11 -4.75 1.25
N GLU A 60 4.31 -6.06 1.40
CA GLU A 60 5.57 -6.73 1.05
C GLU A 60 5.87 -6.65 -0.46
N LEU A 61 4.85 -6.83 -1.30
CA LEU A 61 4.97 -6.69 -2.76
C LEU A 61 5.34 -5.24 -3.13
N PHE A 62 4.63 -4.26 -2.57
CA PHE A 62 4.86 -2.85 -2.82
C PHE A 62 6.27 -2.42 -2.44
N ALA A 63 6.74 -2.82 -1.26
CA ALA A 63 8.09 -2.55 -0.79
C ALA A 63 9.15 -3.18 -1.73
N ARG A 64 9.03 -4.48 -2.00
CA ARG A 64 10.01 -5.22 -2.80
C ARG A 64 10.11 -4.69 -4.23
N SER A 65 8.98 -4.43 -4.86
CA SER A 65 8.93 -3.94 -6.23
C SER A 65 9.43 -2.50 -6.39
N ASN A 66 9.51 -1.75 -5.29
CA ASN A 66 10.13 -0.41 -5.24
C ASN A 66 11.55 -0.42 -4.64
N GLU A 67 12.16 -1.60 -4.45
CA GLU A 67 13.51 -1.77 -3.89
C GLU A 67 13.67 -1.19 -2.48
N MET A 68 12.60 -1.24 -1.68
CA MET A 68 12.56 -0.76 -0.31
C MET A 68 12.41 -1.92 0.68
N SER A 69 12.85 -1.70 1.92
CA SER A 69 12.77 -2.73 2.97
C SER A 69 11.40 -2.82 3.64
N THR A 70 10.61 -1.76 3.57
CA THR A 70 9.28 -1.67 4.21
C THR A 70 8.31 -0.92 3.31
N CYS A 71 7.00 -1.16 3.49
CA CYS A 71 5.96 -0.42 2.77
C CYS A 71 6.06 1.09 3.01
N VAL A 72 6.29 1.51 4.27
CA VAL A 72 6.46 2.93 4.63
C VAL A 72 7.62 3.57 3.87
N GLN A 73 8.77 2.89 3.74
CA GLN A 73 9.88 3.40 2.93
C GLN A 73 9.52 3.55 1.45
N ALA A 74 8.72 2.63 0.90
CA ALA A 74 8.22 2.75 -0.48
C ALA A 74 7.23 3.91 -0.62
N VAL A 75 6.32 4.13 0.34
CA VAL A 75 5.43 5.29 0.36
C VAL A 75 6.26 6.58 0.39
N ASN A 76 7.26 6.66 1.27
CA ASN A 76 8.13 7.83 1.39
C ASN A 76 8.94 8.11 0.12
N LEU A 77 9.30 7.06 -0.65
CA LEU A 77 9.92 7.20 -1.97
C LEU A 77 8.97 7.90 -2.96
N PHE A 78 7.68 7.58 -2.95
CA PHE A 78 6.68 8.27 -3.78
C PHE A 78 6.45 9.70 -3.27
N HIS A 79 6.27 9.87 -1.96
CA HIS A 79 6.11 11.17 -1.33
C HIS A 79 7.23 12.15 -1.74
N GLY A 80 8.49 11.71 -1.66
CA GLY A 80 9.65 12.53 -2.02
C GLY A 80 9.73 12.96 -3.49
N LYS A 81 8.93 12.35 -4.38
CA LYS A 81 8.84 12.69 -5.80
C LYS A 81 7.63 13.57 -6.13
N ILE A 82 6.70 13.79 -5.20
CA ILE A 82 5.52 14.63 -5.42
C ILE A 82 5.93 16.10 -5.37
N THR A 83 5.81 16.78 -6.51
CA THR A 83 6.12 18.22 -6.64
C THR A 83 4.92 19.10 -6.31
N ASN A 84 3.70 18.64 -6.56
CA ASN A 84 2.45 19.34 -6.22
C ASN A 84 1.57 18.48 -5.30
N ARG A 85 1.78 18.60 -3.99
CA ARG A 85 1.07 17.78 -2.98
C ARG A 85 -0.42 18.05 -2.94
N ASP A 86 -0.83 19.31 -3.03
CA ASP A 86 -2.25 19.67 -2.95
C ASP A 86 -3.04 19.11 -4.13
N ALA A 87 -2.46 19.10 -5.34
CA ALA A 87 -3.07 18.43 -6.48
C ALA A 87 -3.03 16.91 -6.32
N TYR A 88 -1.91 16.33 -5.87
CA TYR A 88 -1.81 14.88 -5.68
C TYR A 88 -2.83 14.33 -4.68
N ARG A 89 -3.05 15.04 -3.56
CA ARG A 89 -4.02 14.68 -2.52
C ARG A 89 -5.45 14.53 -3.06
N GLN A 90 -5.75 15.22 -4.15
CA GLN A 90 -7.08 15.26 -4.77
C GLN A 90 -7.22 14.29 -5.95
N MET A 91 -6.19 13.49 -6.25
CA MET A 91 -6.25 12.52 -7.34
C MET A 91 -7.29 11.44 -7.08
N VAL A 92 -8.03 11.12 -8.13
CA VAL A 92 -9.02 10.03 -8.15
C VAL A 92 -8.63 8.99 -9.19
N PRO A 93 -8.93 7.70 -8.95
CA PRO A 93 -8.58 6.65 -9.89
C PRO A 93 -9.39 6.80 -11.19
N THR A 94 -8.72 6.70 -12.33
CA THR A 94 -9.34 6.59 -13.66
C THR A 94 -9.16 5.18 -14.20
N GLY A 95 -10.21 4.64 -14.82
CA GLY A 95 -10.18 3.27 -15.34
C GLY A 95 -10.26 2.19 -14.27
N LEU A 96 -10.77 2.53 -13.07
CA LEU A 96 -11.13 1.56 -12.04
C LEU A 96 -12.18 0.59 -12.61
N LYS A 97 -11.81 -0.69 -12.69
CA LYS A 97 -12.72 -1.78 -13.05
C LYS A 97 -13.17 -2.46 -11.77
N THR A 98 -14.44 -2.81 -11.67
CA THR A 98 -14.99 -3.50 -10.51
C THR A 98 -15.85 -4.66 -10.96
N GLU A 99 -15.53 -5.85 -10.46
CA GLU A 99 -16.22 -7.10 -10.79
C GLU A 99 -16.48 -7.87 -9.48
N GLY A 100 -17.74 -7.83 -9.01
CA GLY A 100 -18.12 -8.45 -7.75
C GLY A 100 -17.38 -7.83 -6.55
N GLU A 101 -16.59 -8.67 -5.88
CA GLU A 101 -15.81 -8.29 -4.69
C GLU A 101 -14.36 -7.91 -5.02
N GLU A 102 -14.03 -7.77 -6.31
CA GLU A 102 -12.70 -7.37 -6.77
C GLU A 102 -12.75 -6.05 -7.54
N ALA A 103 -11.68 -5.27 -7.44
CA ALA A 103 -11.49 -4.08 -8.25
C ALA A 103 -10.03 -3.93 -8.67
N GLU A 104 -9.78 -3.31 -9.81
CA GLU A 104 -8.45 -3.12 -10.36
C GLU A 104 -8.32 -1.70 -10.93
N VAL A 105 -7.21 -1.03 -10.62
CA VAL A 105 -6.79 0.20 -11.30
C VAL A 105 -5.35 0.01 -11.80
N SER A 106 -5.08 0.47 -13.03
CA SER A 106 -3.73 0.45 -13.59
C SER A 106 -3.21 1.88 -13.75
N GLY A 107 -2.21 2.23 -12.96
CA GLY A 107 -1.41 3.46 -13.05
C GLY A 107 -0.51 3.54 -14.28
N TYR A 108 -0.44 2.46 -15.07
CA TYR A 108 0.49 2.35 -16.19
C TYR A 108 0.37 3.52 -17.18
N CYS A 109 1.52 4.07 -17.56
CA CYS A 109 1.64 5.26 -18.42
C CYS A 109 0.87 6.49 -17.91
N GLY A 110 0.71 6.60 -16.59
CA GLY A 110 0.01 7.72 -15.97
C GLY A 110 -1.50 7.76 -16.24
N ARG A 111 -2.10 6.63 -16.66
CA ARG A 111 -3.52 6.56 -17.05
C ARG A 111 -4.47 6.08 -15.95
N GLY A 112 -3.94 5.75 -14.78
CA GLY A 112 -4.73 5.22 -13.67
C GLY A 112 -5.31 6.28 -12.75
N TRP A 113 -4.95 7.55 -12.95
CA TRP A 113 -5.30 8.62 -12.03
C TRP A 113 -5.49 9.96 -12.74
N THR A 114 -6.47 10.74 -12.29
CA THR A 114 -6.70 12.11 -12.75
C THR A 114 -6.94 13.06 -11.59
N HIS A 115 -6.71 14.35 -11.82
CA HIS A 115 -7.20 15.41 -10.95
C HIS A 115 -8.63 15.79 -11.39
N PRO A 116 -9.58 16.03 -10.46
CA PRO A 116 -10.97 16.37 -10.82
C PRO A 116 -11.09 17.66 -11.64
N ASP A 117 -10.17 18.61 -11.44
CA ASP A 117 -10.08 19.87 -12.21
C ASP A 117 -9.12 19.82 -13.40
N ASP A 118 -8.71 18.63 -13.87
CA ASP A 118 -7.76 18.43 -14.98
C ASP A 118 -6.42 19.20 -14.82
N VAL A 119 -5.96 19.35 -13.57
CA VAL A 119 -4.67 19.97 -13.26
C VAL A 119 -3.54 19.10 -13.78
N GLU A 120 -2.66 19.67 -14.60
CA GLU A 120 -1.50 18.98 -15.12
C GLU A 120 -0.50 18.68 -14.00
N LEU A 121 -0.19 17.40 -13.83
CA LEU A 121 0.73 16.89 -12.81
C LEU A 121 2.12 16.62 -13.38
N ALA A 122 2.59 17.43 -14.35
CA ALA A 122 3.71 17.17 -15.28
C ALA A 122 5.02 16.63 -14.66
N GLU A 123 5.20 16.71 -13.35
CA GLU A 123 6.40 16.26 -12.63
C GLU A 123 6.10 15.40 -11.40
N THR A 124 4.86 14.99 -11.19
CA THR A 124 4.42 14.21 -10.02
C THR A 124 4.20 12.75 -10.41
N PRO A 125 4.68 11.77 -9.62
CA PRO A 125 4.53 10.34 -9.93
C PRO A 125 3.06 9.92 -9.88
N ASN A 126 2.40 9.91 -11.03
CA ASN A 126 1.02 9.43 -11.19
C ASN A 126 0.93 7.94 -11.55
N ASP A 127 2.06 7.23 -11.55
CA ASP A 127 2.13 5.81 -11.82
C ASP A 127 2.39 5.03 -10.53
N LEU A 128 1.29 4.61 -9.89
CA LEU A 128 1.29 3.73 -8.72
C LEU A 128 1.23 2.25 -9.13
N GLY A 129 1.68 1.88 -10.34
CA GLY A 129 1.59 0.50 -10.83
C GLY A 129 0.14 0.04 -10.98
N THR A 130 -0.07 -1.27 -11.06
CA THR A 130 -1.40 -1.89 -11.02
C THR A 130 -1.72 -2.29 -9.60
N LEU A 131 -2.86 -1.82 -9.10
CA LEU A 131 -3.38 -2.12 -7.77
C LEU A 131 -4.64 -2.95 -7.92
N THR A 132 -4.64 -4.13 -7.29
CA THR A 132 -5.82 -4.98 -7.19
C THR A 132 -6.36 -4.89 -5.77
N LEU A 133 -7.65 -4.57 -5.65
CA LEU A 133 -8.37 -4.47 -4.40
C LEU A 133 -9.37 -5.61 -4.26
N ARG A 134 -9.62 -6.03 -3.02
CA ARG A 134 -10.76 -6.90 -2.71
C ARG A 134 -11.58 -6.34 -1.56
N ARG A 135 -12.88 -6.62 -1.58
CA ARG A 135 -13.75 -6.40 -0.43
C ARG A 135 -13.38 -7.38 0.68
N THR A 136 -13.22 -6.86 1.89
CA THR A 136 -13.02 -7.62 3.12
C THR A 136 -14.06 -7.20 4.17
N GLU A 137 -14.04 -7.85 5.34
CA GLU A 137 -14.88 -7.44 6.48
C GLU A 137 -14.52 -6.02 6.97
N SER A 138 -13.24 -5.64 6.85
CA SER A 138 -12.70 -4.33 7.24
C SER A 138 -12.78 -3.27 6.12
N GLY A 139 -13.52 -3.53 5.04
CA GLY A 139 -13.64 -2.65 3.88
C GLY A 139 -12.83 -3.10 2.67
N TRP A 140 -12.69 -2.22 1.68
CA TRP A 140 -11.88 -2.50 0.48
C TRP A 140 -10.40 -2.26 0.77
N LEU A 141 -9.56 -3.24 0.48
CA LEU A 141 -8.11 -3.18 0.71
C LEU A 141 -7.36 -3.54 -0.56
N VAL A 142 -6.19 -2.93 -0.75
CA VAL A 142 -5.23 -3.38 -1.77
C VAL A 142 -4.70 -4.75 -1.36
N GLN A 143 -4.89 -5.75 -2.22
CA GLN A 143 -4.49 -7.14 -1.98
C GLN A 143 -3.29 -7.56 -2.83
N ASP A 144 -3.07 -6.89 -3.96
CA ASP A 144 -1.98 -7.18 -4.87
C ASP A 144 -1.41 -5.88 -5.47
N TYR A 145 -0.14 -5.93 -5.85
CA TYR A 145 0.61 -4.83 -6.46
C TYR A 145 1.57 -5.35 -7.53
N VAL A 146 1.46 -4.78 -8.73
CA VAL A 146 2.40 -5.01 -9.84
C VAL A 146 3.02 -3.67 -10.23
N SER A 147 4.35 -3.61 -10.30
CA SER A 147 5.01 -2.35 -10.63
C SER A 147 4.87 -2.02 -12.10
N SER A 148 4.79 -0.74 -12.43
CA SER A 148 4.79 -0.31 -13.83
C SER A 148 6.14 -0.51 -14.52
N ARG A 149 7.24 -0.63 -13.76
CA ARG A 149 8.58 -0.96 -14.29
C ARG A 149 8.62 -2.30 -15.02
N GLU A 150 7.72 -3.22 -14.67
CA GLU A 150 7.59 -4.52 -15.33
C GLU A 150 6.95 -4.42 -16.72
N TYR A 151 6.32 -3.29 -17.05
CA TYR A 151 5.76 -2.98 -18.36
C TYR A 151 6.65 -1.92 -19.03
N SER A 152 7.62 -2.35 -19.84
CA SER A 152 8.75 -1.50 -20.26
C SER A 152 8.48 -0.56 -21.45
N THR A 153 7.25 -0.45 -21.96
CA THR A 153 6.96 0.39 -23.13
C THR A 153 5.59 1.05 -23.07
N CYS A 154 5.56 2.31 -22.64
CA CYS A 154 4.47 3.22 -22.96
C CYS A 154 4.59 3.61 -24.44
N GLY A 155 4.16 2.73 -25.33
CA GLY A 155 4.26 2.92 -26.77
C GLY A 155 3.48 4.16 -27.23
N GLY A 156 4.20 5.07 -27.89
CA GLY A 156 3.68 6.10 -28.79
C GLY A 156 4.32 5.92 -30.16
#